data_AF-A0A9D4Z725-F1
#
_entry.id   AF-A0A9D4Z725-F1
#
_cell.length_a   1.000
_cell.length_b   1.000
_cell.length_c   1.000
_cell.angle_alpha   90.00
_cell.angle_beta   90.00
_cell.angle_gamma   90.00
#
_symmetry.space_group_name_H-M   'P 1'
#
loop_
_entity.id
_entity.type
_entity.pdbx_description
1 polymer ?
#
loop_
_entity_poly.entity_id
_entity_poly.type
_entity_poly.pdbx_seq_one_letter_code
_entity_poly.pdbx_strand_id
1 'polypeptide(L)'
;MTGKMDQSSLCIASLLAVVLLSGNLHADGATLFSQLTNALTVSVAGTQNSSQVNGTRAGTDELYVTWALSSAAEVDDSTYKTVELRLCFGPPSQIDRAWRKTNDVLSKDKTCLFDIGSPQPYTPADY
;
A
#
# COMPACT_ATOMS: atom_id res chain seq x y z
N MET A 1 -13.09 -41.55 -46.18
CA MET A 1 -12.10 -42.12 -45.26
C MET A 1 -12.30 -41.50 -43.88
N THR A 2 -13.13 -42.12 -43.05
CA THR A 2 -13.41 -41.64 -41.69
C THR A 2 -12.39 -42.25 -40.74
N GLY A 3 -11.40 -41.47 -40.34
CA GLY A 3 -10.38 -41.87 -39.37
C GLY A 3 -11.02 -42.13 -38.00
N LYS A 4 -10.87 -43.35 -37.51
CA LYS A 4 -11.36 -43.75 -36.18
C LYS A 4 -10.38 -43.21 -35.15
N MET A 5 -10.74 -42.13 -34.48
CA MET A 5 -9.96 -41.59 -33.36
C MET A 5 -9.95 -42.62 -32.24
N ASP A 6 -8.75 -43.06 -31.88
CA ASP A 6 -8.50 -44.04 -30.82
C ASP A 6 -8.81 -43.42 -29.43
N GLN A 7 -9.34 -44.22 -28.51
CA GLN A 7 -9.65 -43.83 -27.13
C GLN A 7 -8.44 -43.19 -26.43
N SER A 8 -7.24 -43.66 -26.75
CA SER A 8 -5.98 -43.10 -26.25
C SER A 8 -5.72 -41.66 -26.74
N SER A 9 -6.07 -41.36 -27.99
CA SER A 9 -5.99 -39.99 -28.55
C SER A 9 -7.00 -39.04 -27.90
N LEU A 10 -8.19 -39.52 -27.55
CA LEU A 10 -9.19 -38.74 -26.80
C LEU A 10 -8.69 -38.40 -25.39
N CYS A 11 -8.04 -39.34 -24.70
CA CYS A 11 -7.48 -39.10 -23.38
C CYS A 11 -6.34 -38.07 -23.41
N ILE A 12 -5.42 -38.18 -24.36
CA ILE A 12 -4.28 -37.26 -24.50
C ILE A 12 -4.76 -35.86 -24.87
N ALA A 13 -5.71 -35.75 -25.80
CA ALA A 13 -6.30 -34.46 -26.17
C ALA A 13 -7.03 -33.79 -24.98
N SER A 14 -7.73 -34.58 -24.16
CA SER A 14 -8.42 -34.08 -22.98
C SER A 14 -7.46 -33.66 -21.87
N LEU A 15 -6.34 -34.37 -21.68
CA LEU A 15 -5.28 -34.01 -20.75
C LEU A 15 -4.57 -32.71 -21.16
N LEU A 16 -4.26 -32.55 -22.45
CA LEU A 16 -3.67 -31.30 -22.96
C LEU A 16 -4.62 -30.10 -22.81
N ALA A 17 -5.93 -30.30 -23.04
CA ALA A 17 -6.92 -29.23 -22.86
C ALA A 17 -7.00 -28.76 -21.39
N VAL A 18 -6.93 -29.67 -20.42
CA VAL A 18 -6.96 -29.33 -18.99
C VAL A 18 -5.70 -28.59 -18.53
N VAL A 19 -4.52 -28.94 -19.07
CA VAL A 19 -3.26 -28.26 -18.78
C VAL A 19 -3.21 -26.85 -19.38
N LEU A 20 -3.85 -26.63 -20.53
CA LEU A 20 -3.93 -25.31 -21.16
C LEU A 20 -4.92 -24.36 -20.47
N LEU A 21 -5.95 -24.88 -19.79
CA LEU A 21 -6.92 -24.08 -19.05
C LEU A 21 -6.50 -23.73 -17.61
N SER A 22 -5.47 -24.39 -17.06
CA SER A 22 -5.00 -24.15 -15.68
C SER A 22 -3.94 -23.04 -15.55
N GLY A 23 -3.66 -22.32 -16.64
CA GLY A 23 -2.94 -21.04 -16.64
C GLY A 23 -3.77 -19.96 -15.96
N ASN A 24 -3.95 -20.07 -14.64
CA ASN A 24 -4.53 -19.04 -13.80
C ASN A 24 -3.62 -17.81 -13.90
N LEU A 25 -4.06 -16.81 -14.66
CA LEU A 25 -3.57 -15.45 -14.53
C LEU A 25 -3.94 -15.00 -13.12
N HIS A 26 -3.00 -15.13 -12.18
CA HIS A 26 -3.02 -14.34 -10.97
C HIS A 26 -2.76 -12.90 -11.43
N ALA A 27 -3.82 -12.18 -11.78
CA ALA A 27 -3.77 -10.74 -11.83
C ALA A 27 -3.70 -10.27 -10.38
N ASP A 28 -2.49 -10.24 -9.82
CA ASP A 28 -2.21 -9.46 -8.63
C ASP A 28 -2.52 -8.00 -9.00
N GLY A 29 -3.74 -7.58 -8.68
CA GLY A 29 -4.20 -6.22 -8.91
C GLY A 29 -3.31 -5.31 -8.09
N ALA A 30 -2.41 -4.60 -8.77
CA ALA A 30 -1.56 -3.62 -8.11
C ALA A 30 -2.43 -2.64 -7.34
N THR A 31 -2.17 -2.50 -6.03
CA THR A 31 -2.84 -1.50 -5.21
C THR A 31 -2.38 -0.10 -5.62
N LEU A 32 -3.33 0.78 -5.93
CA LEU A 32 -3.07 2.14 -6.37
C LEU A 32 -3.31 3.13 -5.24
N PHE A 33 -2.44 4.13 -5.08
CA PHE A 33 -2.64 5.23 -4.15
C PHE A 33 -3.93 6.00 -4.46
N SER A 34 -4.23 6.23 -5.73
CA SER A 34 -5.43 6.94 -6.16
C SER A 34 -6.74 6.25 -5.79
N GLN A 35 -6.69 4.96 -5.43
CA GLN A 35 -7.85 4.17 -5.04
C GLN A 35 -8.05 4.10 -3.52
N LEU A 36 -7.07 4.53 -2.74
CA LEU A 36 -7.15 4.49 -1.28
C LEU A 36 -8.10 5.58 -0.78
N THR A 37 -9.05 5.19 0.07
CA THR A 37 -9.87 6.15 0.83
C THR A 37 -8.98 6.95 1.77
N ASN A 38 -9.18 8.27 1.82
CA ASN A 38 -8.50 9.13 2.80
C ASN A 38 -9.10 8.88 4.20
N ALA A 39 -8.66 7.79 4.82
CA ALA A 39 -9.24 7.25 6.04
C ALA A 39 -8.64 7.81 7.33
N LEU A 40 -7.47 8.45 7.25
CA LEU A 40 -6.73 8.91 8.42
C LEU A 40 -6.60 10.44 8.41
N THR A 41 -6.95 11.04 9.54
CA THR A 41 -6.55 12.41 9.86
C THR A 41 -5.21 12.35 10.58
N VAL A 42 -4.21 13.05 10.06
CA VAL A 42 -2.86 13.11 10.65
C VAL A 42 -2.51 14.55 10.97
N SER A 43 -2.05 14.80 12.18
CA SER A 43 -1.53 16.08 12.66
C SER A 43 -0.10 15.89 13.15
N VAL A 44 0.75 16.88 12.89
CA VAL A 44 2.16 16.86 13.29
C VAL A 44 2.48 18.17 13.99
N ALA A 45 2.98 18.08 15.22
CA ALA A 45 3.49 19.20 16.00
C ALA A 45 5.00 19.02 16.27
N GLY A 46 5.73 20.12 16.39
CA GLY A 46 7.14 20.10 16.79
C GLY A 46 7.33 20.56 18.23
N THR A 47 8.55 20.40 18.76
CA THR A 47 8.94 20.87 20.12
C THR A 47 8.68 22.36 20.35
N GLN A 48 8.65 23.16 19.29
CA GLN A 48 8.28 24.59 19.33
C GLN A 48 6.77 24.69 19.11
N ASN A 49 6.03 25.21 20.09
CA ASN A 49 4.56 25.41 20.12
C ASN A 49 3.99 26.19 18.91
N SER A 50 4.02 25.60 17.73
CA SER A 50 3.38 26.12 16.54
C SER A 50 2.72 24.95 15.82
N SER A 51 1.43 25.11 15.53
CA SER A 51 0.55 24.13 14.89
C SER A 51 0.97 23.71 13.47
N GLN A 52 2.16 24.13 13.02
CA GLN A 52 2.74 23.74 11.76
C GLN A 52 4.27 23.70 11.87
N VAL A 53 4.85 22.53 11.60
CA VAL A 53 6.29 22.31 11.57
C VAL A 53 6.88 22.97 10.32
N ASN A 54 7.53 24.13 10.48
CA ASN A 54 8.20 24.85 9.37
C ASN A 54 9.70 24.51 9.30
N GLY A 55 10.02 23.23 9.50
CA GLY A 55 11.38 22.69 9.55
C GLY A 55 11.77 22.21 10.95
N THR A 56 12.37 21.02 11.01
CA THR A 56 12.94 20.42 12.22
C THR A 56 14.37 19.94 11.98
N ARG A 57 15.19 19.99 13.03
CA ARG A 57 16.54 19.49 13.06
C ARG A 57 16.55 18.06 13.56
N ALA A 58 16.93 17.12 12.69
CA ALA A 58 17.11 15.73 13.07
C ALA A 58 18.14 15.61 14.22
N GLY A 59 17.81 14.82 15.24
CA GLY A 59 18.65 14.61 16.42
C GLY A 59 18.64 15.76 17.43
N THR A 60 17.81 16.80 17.23
CA THR A 60 17.65 17.91 18.17
C THR A 60 16.18 18.16 18.47
N ASP A 61 15.36 18.24 17.43
CA ASP A 61 13.93 18.50 17.57
C ASP A 61 13.13 17.19 17.62
N GLU A 62 12.02 17.22 18.34
CA GLU A 62 11.06 16.13 18.45
C GLU A 62 9.83 16.45 17.59
N LEU A 63 9.25 15.39 17.02
CA LEU A 63 8.01 15.44 16.28
C LEU A 63 6.95 14.65 17.03
N TYR A 64 5.84 15.30 17.31
CA TYR A 64 4.65 14.70 17.90
C TYR A 64 3.64 14.47 16.78
N VAL A 65 3.46 13.21 16.39
CA VAL A 65 2.48 12.82 15.37
C VAL A 65 1.24 12.29 16.07
N THR A 66 0.10 12.90 15.79
CA THR A 66 -1.22 12.43 16.23
C THR A 66 -1.99 11.97 15.00
N TRP A 67 -2.62 10.82 15.09
CA TRP A 67 -3.46 10.30 14.02
C TRP A 67 -4.77 9.76 14.58
N ALA A 68 -5.81 9.80 13.76
CA ALA A 68 -7.12 9.21 14.08
C ALA A 68 -7.81 8.80 12.78
N LEU A 69 -8.73 7.84 12.84
CA LEU A 69 -9.64 7.61 11.72
C LEU A 69 -10.51 8.85 11.49
N SER A 70 -10.63 9.23 10.22
CA SER A 70 -11.52 10.29 9.78
C SER A 70 -12.96 9.79 9.85
N SER A 71 -13.84 10.53 10.54
CA SER A 71 -15.27 10.20 10.59
C SER A 71 -15.97 10.26 9.23
N ALA A 72 -15.36 10.91 8.24
CA ALA A 72 -15.84 10.95 6.86
C ALA A 72 -15.47 9.70 6.06
N ALA A 73 -14.57 8.87 6.56
CA ALA A 73 -14.21 7.62 5.92
C ALA A 73 -15.15 6.54 6.43
N GLU A 74 -16.13 6.16 5.60
CA GLU A 74 -17.01 5.01 5.84
C GLU A 74 -16.20 3.70 5.66
N VAL A 75 -15.24 3.46 6.55
CA VAL A 75 -14.35 2.30 6.52
C VAL A 75 -14.62 1.40 7.71
N ASP A 76 -14.69 0.09 7.45
CA ASP A 76 -14.67 -0.95 8.48
C ASP A 76 -13.22 -1.21 8.90
N ASP A 77 -12.87 -0.75 10.09
CA ASP A 77 -11.53 -0.85 10.68
C ASP A 77 -11.35 -2.10 11.55
N SER A 78 -12.35 -2.99 11.63
CA SER A 78 -12.31 -4.20 12.46
C SER A 78 -11.16 -5.15 12.09
N THR A 79 -10.66 -5.04 10.86
CA THR A 79 -9.54 -5.83 10.35
C THR A 79 -8.17 -5.17 10.54
N TYR A 80 -8.13 -3.92 10.98
CA TYR A 80 -6.89 -3.16 11.14
C TYR A 80 -6.17 -3.64 12.39
N LYS A 81 -4.84 -3.86 12.27
CA LYS A 81 -4.03 -4.44 13.35
C LYS A 81 -2.89 -3.53 13.77
N THR A 82 -2.33 -2.79 12.83
CA THR A 82 -1.12 -1.99 13.05
C THR A 82 -1.20 -0.71 12.27
N VAL A 83 -0.60 0.33 12.83
CA VAL A 83 -0.39 1.62 12.16
C VAL A 83 1.09 1.81 11.94
N GLU A 84 1.44 2.04 10.67
CA GLU A 84 2.81 2.32 10.22
C GLU A 84 2.93 3.79 9.84
N LEU A 85 3.91 4.48 10.41
CA LEU A 85 4.23 5.87 10.06
C LEU A 85 5.50 5.89 9.23
N ARG A 86 5.47 6.64 8.13
CA ARG A 86 6.62 6.78 7.22
C ARG A 86 6.93 8.23 6.92
N LEU A 87 8.22 8.53 6.78
CA LEU A 87 8.71 9.84 6.36
C LEU A 87 8.83 9.89 4.84
N CYS A 88 8.16 10.89 4.25
CA CYS A 88 8.06 11.06 2.81
C CYS A 88 8.90 12.24 2.30
N PHE A 89 9.50 12.09 1.12
CA PHE A 89 10.13 13.21 0.41
C PHE A 89 9.07 14.18 -0.11
N GLY A 90 9.13 15.44 0.35
CA GLY A 90 8.30 16.51 -0.20
C GLY A 90 8.63 16.84 -1.66
N PRO A 91 7.73 17.52 -2.41
CA PRO A 91 7.86 17.73 -3.85
C PRO A 91 9.21 18.34 -4.30
N PRO A 92 9.78 19.35 -3.61
CA PRO A 92 11.08 19.90 -3.99
C PRO A 92 12.22 18.87 -3.95
N SER A 93 12.14 17.90 -3.03
CA SER A 93 13.16 16.86 -2.84
C SER A 93 13.13 15.75 -3.90
N GLN A 94 12.11 15.73 -4.77
CA GLN A 94 11.92 14.72 -5.81
C GLN A 94 12.46 15.17 -7.19
N ILE A 95 12.72 16.48 -7.38
CA ILE A 95 13.23 17.03 -8.64
C ILE A 95 14.58 16.40 -8.97
N ASP A 96 14.74 15.90 -10.21
CA ASP A 96 15.93 15.19 -10.70
C ASP A 96 16.40 13.99 -9.86
N ARG A 97 15.53 13.49 -8.97
CA ARG A 97 15.81 12.33 -8.10
C ARG A 97 14.78 11.23 -8.36
N ALA A 98 14.94 10.53 -9.48
CA ALA A 98 14.02 9.44 -9.88
C ALA A 98 13.82 8.36 -8.79
N TRP A 99 14.82 8.15 -7.93
CA TRP A 99 14.73 7.20 -6.82
C TRP A 99 13.86 7.67 -5.64
N ARG A 100 13.36 8.91 -5.66
CA ARG A 100 12.47 9.50 -4.64
C ARG A 100 11.06 9.82 -5.17
N LYS A 101 10.80 9.50 -6.44
CA LYS A 101 9.56 9.90 -7.11
C LYS A 101 8.36 9.10 -6.61
N THR A 102 7.23 9.79 -6.55
CA THR A 102 5.93 9.16 -6.31
C THR A 102 5.53 8.24 -7.45
N ASN A 103 5.04 7.06 -7.09
CA ASN A 103 4.40 6.12 -8.01
C ASN A 103 3.01 5.80 -7.50
N ASP A 104 2.03 5.76 -8.40
CA ASP A 104 0.66 5.44 -8.03
C ASP A 104 0.52 3.97 -7.61
N VAL A 105 1.32 3.05 -8.18
CA VAL A 105 1.39 1.67 -7.69
C VAL A 105 2.13 1.66 -6.34
N LEU A 106 1.39 1.36 -5.27
CA LEU A 106 1.85 1.43 -3.89
C LEU A 106 3.15 0.65 -3.66
N SER A 107 3.25 -0.56 -4.21
CA SER A 107 4.45 -1.41 -4.10
C SER A 107 5.68 -0.89 -4.85
N LYS A 108 5.51 0.09 -5.74
CA LYS A 108 6.58 0.71 -6.54
C LYS A 108 6.90 2.13 -6.08
N ASP A 109 6.17 2.67 -5.10
CA ASP A 109 6.43 3.99 -4.58
C ASP A 109 7.75 4.05 -3.81
N LYS A 110 8.47 5.15 -4.02
CA LYS A 110 9.75 5.43 -3.36
C LYS A 110 9.75 6.78 -2.65
N THR A 111 8.57 7.33 -2.42
CA THR A 111 8.44 8.64 -1.77
C THR A 111 8.69 8.52 -0.28
N CYS A 112 8.16 7.46 0.35
CA CYS A 112 8.15 7.28 1.80
C CYS A 112 9.02 6.08 2.21
N LEU A 113 10.35 6.27 2.19
CA LEU A 113 11.31 5.16 2.36
C LEU A 113 11.73 4.87 3.80
N PHE A 114 11.43 5.77 4.74
CA PHE A 114 11.91 5.65 6.11
C PHE A 114 10.75 5.46 7.07
N ASP A 115 10.81 4.39 7.85
CA ASP A 115 9.85 4.15 8.92
C ASP A 115 10.14 5.07 10.10
N ILE A 116 9.09 5.63 10.69
CA ILE A 116 9.15 6.46 11.89
C ILE A 116 8.81 5.56 13.08
N GLY A 117 9.86 4.98 13.66
CA GLY A 117 9.72 4.06 14.78
C GLY A 117 9.15 2.69 14.38
N SER A 118 8.76 1.90 15.38
CA SER A 118 8.15 0.59 15.16
C SER A 118 6.65 0.72 14.86
N PRO A 119 6.06 -0.21 14.08
CA PRO A 119 4.61 -0.27 13.89
C PRO A 119 3.88 -0.25 15.24
N GLN A 120 2.88 0.60 15.38
CA GLN A 120 2.08 0.72 16.59
C GLN A 120 0.85 -0.18 16.49
N PRO A 121 0.39 -0.82 17.59
CA PRO A 121 -0.85 -1.56 17.56
C PRO A 121 -2.03 -0.63 17.26
N TYR A 122 -2.95 -1.10 16.41
CA TYR A 122 -4.22 -0.43 16.18
C TYR A 122 -5.26 -0.98 17.16
N THR A 123 -5.92 -0.09 17.89
CA THR A 123 -7.08 -0.41 18.70
C THR A 123 -8.28 0.30 18.09
N PRO A 124 -9.26 -0.42 17.54
CA PRO A 124 -10.52 0.18 17.12
C PRO A 124 -11.13 0.95 18.28
N ALA A 125 -11.83 2.05 17.99
CA ALA A 125 -12.59 2.73 19.02
C ALA A 125 -13.72 1.81 19.50
N ASP A 126 -13.76 1.50 20.79
CA ASP A 126 -14.91 0.83 21.40
C ASP A 126 -16.12 1.77 21.29
N TYR A 127 -17.06 1.46 20.40
CA TYR A 127 -18.34 2.18 20.25
C TYR A 127 -19.39 1.66 21.22
#